data_AF-A0A023BYZ1-F1
#
_entry.id   AF-A0A023BYZ1-F1
#
_cell.length_a   1.000
_cell.length_b   1.000
_cell.length_c   1.000
_cell.angle_alpha   90.00
_cell.angle_beta   90.00
_cell.angle_gamma   90.00
#
_symmetry.space_group_name_H-M   'P 1'
#
loop_
_entity.id
_entity.type
_entity.pdbx_description
1 polymer ?
#
loop_
_entity_poly.entity_id
_entity_poly.type
_entity_poly.pdbx_seq_one_letter_code
_entity_poly.pdbx_strand_id
1 'polypeptide(L)'
;MKTPILSIFLCMILLSAVSCKKDPKTDNTLDPVEIPRGDTSNFIEETEKEKKPVVKKKKKTTKDKKTTKDDNTLHIPGTFDTTDNSYSKKYIKDYERYVANYKKAVEANDMDSFLKLSDASNDLSKQYNRLMSILPGEEIQKLSEYMEVKSEQLAELSSKM
;
A
#
# COMPACT_ATOMS: atom_id res chain seq x y z
N MET A 1 -12.58 -13.68 -42.43
CA MET A 1 -12.40 -13.17 -41.05
C MET A 1 -13.58 -13.68 -40.23
N LYS A 2 -13.32 -14.63 -39.32
CA LYS A 2 -14.35 -15.32 -38.53
C LYS A 2 -14.25 -14.84 -37.08
N THR A 3 -15.40 -14.54 -36.50
CA THR A 3 -15.60 -13.87 -35.22
C THR A 3 -15.09 -14.69 -34.02
N PRO A 4 -14.44 -14.06 -33.02
CA PRO A 4 -13.98 -14.76 -31.80
C PRO A 4 -15.07 -14.96 -30.73
N ILE A 5 -16.33 -14.62 -31.02
CA ILE A 5 -17.43 -14.60 -30.04
C ILE A 5 -17.84 -16.01 -29.59
N LEU A 6 -17.56 -17.05 -30.40
CA LEU A 6 -17.96 -18.43 -30.07
C LEU A 6 -17.06 -19.09 -29.00
N SER A 7 -15.84 -18.59 -28.77
CA SER A 7 -14.88 -19.25 -27.88
C SER A 7 -15.12 -19.00 -26.39
N ILE A 8 -15.86 -17.95 -26.04
CA ILE A 8 -16.08 -17.56 -24.63
C ILE A 8 -17.22 -18.39 -23.99
N PHE A 9 -18.22 -18.81 -24.78
CA PHE A 9 -19.33 -19.61 -24.26
C PHE A 9 -18.96 -21.07 -23.93
N LEU A 10 -17.89 -21.61 -24.51
CA LEU A 10 -17.47 -23.00 -24.29
C LEU A 10 -16.82 -23.22 -22.91
N CYS A 11 -16.23 -22.18 -22.29
CA CYS A 11 -15.56 -22.32 -20.99
C CYS A 11 -16.52 -22.34 -19.78
N MET A 12 -17.75 -21.85 -19.93
CA MET A 12 -18.72 -21.74 -18.81
C MET A 12 -19.48 -23.04 -18.51
N ILE A 13 -19.48 -24.03 -19.42
CA ILE A 13 -20.27 -25.27 -19.28
C ILE A 13 -19.49 -26.39 -18.53
N LEU A 14 -18.17 -26.25 -18.37
CA LEU A 14 -17.32 -27.28 -17.75
C LEU A 14 -17.29 -27.25 -16.20
N LEU A 15 -17.93 -26.27 -15.55
CA LEU A 15 -17.89 -26.11 -14.09
C LEU A 15 -19.09 -26.70 -13.33
N SER A 16 -20.09 -27.26 -14.03
CA SER A 16 -21.37 -27.67 -13.40
C SER A 16 -21.61 -29.18 -13.29
N ALA A 17 -20.59 -30.02 -13.46
CA ALA A 17 -20.73 -31.50 -13.47
C ALA A 17 -20.14 -32.25 -12.26
N VAL A 18 -19.97 -31.62 -11.09
CA VAL A 18 -19.69 -32.34 -9.83
C VAL A 18 -20.81 -32.05 -8.84
N SER A 19 -21.91 -32.80 -8.98
CA SER A 19 -22.97 -32.86 -7.97
C SER A 19 -23.26 -34.31 -7.59
N CYS A 20 -23.03 -34.60 -6.32
CA CYS A 20 -23.81 -35.47 -5.44
C CYS A 20 -23.95 -36.98 -5.72
N LYS A 21 -23.42 -37.79 -4.79
CA LYS A 21 -24.10 -39.00 -4.30
C LYS A 21 -24.08 -39.09 -2.76
N LYS A 22 -25.25 -38.77 -2.19
CA LYS A 22 -25.99 -39.40 -1.07
C LYS A 22 -25.44 -39.40 0.38
N ASP A 23 -26.21 -38.72 1.24
CA ASP A 23 -26.19 -38.63 2.72
C ASP A 23 -26.49 -39.94 3.47
N PRO A 24 -26.27 -40.00 4.81
CA PRO A 24 -27.38 -39.69 5.74
C PRO A 24 -27.02 -38.95 7.07
N LYS A 25 -27.96 -38.08 7.48
CA LYS A 25 -28.39 -37.54 8.80
C LYS A 25 -27.64 -37.86 10.12
N THR A 26 -27.80 -36.89 11.04
CA THR A 26 -27.53 -36.84 12.51
C THR A 26 -26.04 -36.65 12.87
N ASP A 27 -25.62 -35.72 13.71
CA ASP A 27 -26.15 -35.30 15.01
C ASP A 27 -25.63 -33.89 15.38
N ASN A 28 -26.28 -33.25 16.35
CA ASN A 28 -25.90 -31.98 16.95
C ASN A 28 -24.50 -32.04 17.59
N THR A 29 -23.54 -31.23 17.14
CA THR A 29 -22.41 -30.79 17.98
C THR A 29 -21.79 -29.53 17.38
N LEU A 30 -22.50 -28.41 17.52
CA LEU A 30 -21.88 -27.09 17.53
C LEU A 30 -21.23 -26.93 18.90
N ASP A 31 -19.99 -27.41 19.04
CA ASP A 31 -19.07 -26.87 20.03
C ASP A 31 -18.67 -25.47 19.54
N PRO A 32 -19.03 -24.38 20.26
CA PRO A 32 -18.36 -23.11 20.06
C PRO A 32 -16.92 -23.30 20.55
N VAL A 33 -15.96 -23.25 19.62
CA VAL A 33 -14.56 -23.01 19.97
C VAL A 33 -14.53 -21.63 20.63
N GLU A 34 -14.55 -21.65 21.96
CA GLU A 34 -14.22 -20.52 22.81
C GLU A 34 -12.88 -19.96 22.33
N ILE A 35 -12.88 -18.68 21.98
CA ILE A 35 -11.69 -17.85 21.88
C ILE A 35 -11.33 -17.46 23.32
N PRO A 36 -10.25 -17.97 23.93
CA PRO A 36 -9.79 -17.45 25.20
C PRO A 36 -8.82 -16.30 24.91
N ARG A 37 -9.17 -15.11 25.43
CA ARG A 37 -8.29 -14.12 26.10
C ARG A 37 -6.91 -13.91 25.46
N GLY A 38 -6.58 -12.74 24.92
CA GLY A 38 -6.57 -11.50 25.69
C GLY A 38 -5.54 -11.60 26.81
N ASP A 39 -4.25 -11.47 26.48
CA ASP A 39 -3.20 -11.32 27.49
C ASP A 39 -2.34 -10.07 27.18
N THR A 40 -2.82 -8.96 27.75
CA THR A 40 -2.05 -7.75 27.97
C THR A 40 -1.55 -7.81 29.40
N SER A 41 -0.34 -8.32 29.63
CA SER A 41 0.42 -8.00 30.83
C SER A 41 1.89 -8.39 30.69
N ASN A 42 2.75 -7.52 31.22
CA ASN A 42 4.15 -7.73 31.58
C ASN A 42 5.21 -7.43 30.50
N PHE A 43 5.66 -6.17 30.44
CA PHE A 43 7.01 -5.82 30.96
C PHE A 43 7.18 -4.28 30.95
N ILE A 44 6.98 -3.66 32.11
CA ILE A 44 7.49 -2.33 32.46
C ILE A 44 8.58 -2.57 33.52
N GLU A 45 9.54 -1.64 33.56
CA GLU A 45 10.54 -1.44 34.62
C GLU A 45 11.82 -2.26 34.46
N GLU A 46 13.05 -1.75 34.53
CA GLU A 46 13.70 -0.44 34.61
C GLU A 46 15.21 -0.77 34.58
N THR A 47 16.08 0.24 34.53
CA THR A 47 17.48 0.24 35.05
C THR A 47 18.58 0.50 34.01
N GLU A 48 18.77 1.80 33.74
CA GLU A 48 19.96 2.58 34.11
C GLU A 48 21.37 1.94 34.01
N LYS A 49 22.25 2.50 33.16
CA LYS A 49 23.54 3.15 33.55
C LYS A 49 24.42 3.57 32.37
N GLU A 50 24.44 4.88 32.16
CA GLU A 50 25.60 5.78 31.95
C GLU A 50 27.00 5.20 31.61
N LYS A 51 27.59 5.63 30.47
CA LYS A 51 28.85 6.43 30.39
C LYS A 51 29.26 6.81 28.94
N LYS A 52 29.52 8.10 28.75
CA LYS A 52 30.11 8.82 27.57
C LYS A 52 31.65 8.61 27.48
N PRO A 53 32.46 9.28 26.61
CA PRO A 53 32.23 10.07 25.36
C PRO A 53 33.25 9.74 24.19
N VAL A 54 33.32 10.65 23.20
CA VAL A 54 34.38 10.95 22.18
C VAL A 54 34.22 10.17 20.85
N VAL A 55 34.12 10.73 19.62
CA VAL A 55 34.89 11.79 18.93
C VAL A 55 34.12 12.41 17.73
N LYS A 56 34.15 13.75 17.68
CA LYS A 56 34.21 14.72 16.55
C LYS A 56 33.87 14.26 15.10
N LYS A 57 32.91 14.93 14.45
CA LYS A 57 33.15 16.01 13.45
C LYS A 57 31.84 16.63 12.94
N LYS A 58 31.62 17.89 13.31
CA LYS A 58 30.67 18.83 12.70
C LYS A 58 31.03 19.01 11.22
N LYS A 59 30.17 18.55 10.30
CA LYS A 59 30.12 19.06 8.93
C LYS A 59 28.81 19.82 8.80
N LYS A 60 28.91 21.13 8.57
CA LYS A 60 27.81 22.05 8.27
C LYS A 60 26.95 21.44 7.15
N THR A 61 25.78 20.91 7.47
CA THR A 61 24.69 20.80 6.50
C THR A 61 24.06 22.18 6.46
N THR A 62 24.29 22.86 5.34
CA THR A 62 23.57 24.06 4.92
C THR A 62 22.09 23.75 5.08
N LYS A 63 21.48 24.41 6.06
CA LYS A 63 20.06 24.39 6.31
C LYS A 63 19.45 25.10 5.09
N ASP A 64 19.13 24.33 4.06
CA ASP A 64 18.25 24.82 3.01
C ASP A 64 16.96 25.20 3.71
N LYS A 65 16.82 26.52 3.84
CA LYS A 65 15.65 27.21 4.29
C LYS A 65 14.60 26.90 3.24
N LYS A 66 13.93 25.76 3.37
CA LYS A 66 12.74 25.45 2.58
C LYS A 66 11.71 26.48 2.99
N THR A 67 11.63 27.49 2.15
CA THR A 67 10.70 28.61 2.22
C THR A 67 9.32 28.02 2.45
N THR A 68 8.78 28.28 3.63
CA THR A 68 7.37 28.14 3.96
C THR A 68 6.63 29.05 2.98
N LYS A 69 6.19 28.50 1.87
CA LYS A 69 5.04 29.01 1.13
C LYS A 69 3.95 27.98 1.39
N ASP A 70 2.96 28.39 2.18
CA ASP A 70 1.63 27.81 2.13
C ASP A 70 1.13 27.98 0.69
N ASP A 71 1.59 27.12 -0.21
CA ASP A 71 0.85 26.84 -1.43
C ASP A 71 -0.17 25.80 -0.99
N ASN A 72 -1.39 26.27 -0.74
CA ASN A 72 -2.53 25.41 -0.47
C ASN A 72 -2.82 24.48 -1.65
N THR A 73 -2.08 24.57 -2.76
CA THR A 73 -2.22 23.76 -3.96
C THR A 73 -0.99 22.91 -4.18
N LEU A 74 -1.17 21.58 -4.23
CA LEU A 74 -0.11 20.62 -4.53
C LEU A 74 -0.21 20.22 -6.01
N HIS A 75 0.89 20.36 -6.75
CA HIS A 75 1.03 19.77 -8.07
C HIS A 75 1.11 18.24 -7.98
N ILE A 76 0.29 17.53 -8.76
CA ILE A 76 0.22 16.08 -8.78
C ILE A 76 1.33 15.54 -9.71
N PRO A 77 2.36 14.85 -9.19
CA PRO A 77 3.52 14.46 -9.99
C PRO A 77 3.16 13.54 -11.16
N GLY A 78 3.69 13.83 -12.35
CA GLY A 78 3.45 13.03 -13.55
C GLY A 78 2.15 13.37 -14.30
N THR A 79 1.38 14.34 -13.80
CA THR A 79 0.16 14.86 -14.45
C THR A 79 0.29 16.39 -14.61
N PHE A 80 -0.69 17.02 -15.27
CA PHE A 80 -0.82 18.48 -15.33
C PHE A 80 -1.73 19.05 -14.23
N ASP A 81 -2.28 18.18 -13.38
CA ASP A 81 -3.26 18.52 -12.38
C ASP A 81 -2.66 19.03 -11.07
N THR A 82 -3.53 19.69 -10.31
CA THR A 82 -3.24 20.14 -8.96
C THR A 82 -4.39 19.79 -8.01
N THR A 83 -4.08 19.66 -6.72
CA THR A 83 -5.06 19.37 -5.67
C THR A 83 -4.86 20.25 -4.43
N ASP A 84 -5.98 20.76 -3.92
CA ASP A 84 -6.04 21.44 -2.63
C ASP A 84 -6.48 20.50 -1.50
N ASN A 85 -6.96 19.30 -1.84
CA ASN A 85 -7.53 18.36 -0.90
C ASN A 85 -6.46 17.76 0.02
N SER A 86 -6.62 17.95 1.33
CA SER A 86 -5.64 17.46 2.33
C SER A 86 -5.45 15.95 2.31
N TYR A 87 -6.51 15.19 2.01
CA TYR A 87 -6.45 13.73 1.95
C TYR A 87 -5.70 13.26 0.69
N SER A 88 -5.99 13.85 -0.48
CA SER A 88 -5.26 13.60 -1.73
C SER A 88 -3.77 13.91 -1.55
N LYS A 89 -3.43 15.08 -0.98
CA LYS A 89 -2.04 15.49 -0.71
C LYS A 89 -1.29 14.50 0.16
N LYS A 90 -1.91 14.04 1.25
CA LYS A 90 -1.29 13.08 2.17
C LYS A 90 -0.99 11.77 1.43
N TYR A 91 -1.98 11.26 0.70
CA TYR A 91 -1.82 10.03 -0.05
C TYR A 91 -0.74 10.12 -1.12
N ILE A 92 -0.74 11.19 -1.94
CA ILE A 92 0.29 11.42 -2.97
C ILE A 92 1.68 11.42 -2.32
N LYS A 93 1.86 12.15 -1.20
CA LYS A 93 3.14 12.19 -0.49
C LYS A 93 3.59 10.83 0.03
N ASP A 94 2.68 10.04 0.60
CA ASP A 94 2.99 8.70 1.11
C ASP A 94 3.30 7.73 -0.04
N TYR A 95 2.59 7.86 -1.15
CA TYR A 95 2.81 7.08 -2.35
C TYR A 95 4.15 7.40 -3.03
N GLU A 96 4.52 8.68 -3.17
CA GLU A 96 5.84 9.07 -3.68
C GLU A 96 6.99 8.52 -2.82
N ARG A 97 6.79 8.49 -1.50
CA ARG A 97 7.77 7.88 -0.58
C ARG A 97 7.89 6.37 -0.80
N TYR A 98 6.76 5.69 -1.01
CA TYR A 98 6.73 4.28 -1.36
C TYR A 98 7.48 4.01 -2.66
N VAL A 99 7.19 4.76 -3.73
CA VAL A 99 7.88 4.64 -5.04
C VAL A 99 9.38 4.90 -4.90
N ALA A 100 9.78 5.91 -4.12
CA ALA A 100 11.19 6.19 -3.87
C ALA A 100 11.90 5.07 -3.11
N ASN A 101 11.24 4.45 -2.13
CA ASN A 101 11.79 3.31 -1.39
C ASN A 101 11.82 2.04 -2.25
N TYR A 102 10.79 1.82 -3.08
CA TYR A 102 10.75 0.74 -4.06
C TYR A 102 11.92 0.83 -5.03
N LYS A 103 12.13 2.01 -5.62
CA LYS A 103 13.29 2.25 -6.50
C LYS A 103 14.61 1.93 -5.81
N LYS A 104 14.81 2.35 -4.56
CA LYS A 104 16.03 2.04 -3.80
C LYS A 104 16.19 0.54 -3.55
N ALA A 105 15.10 -0.17 -3.23
CA ALA A 105 15.14 -1.61 -3.00
C ALA A 105 15.53 -2.36 -4.28
N VAL A 106 15.00 -1.94 -5.44
CA VAL A 106 15.39 -2.45 -6.76
C VAL A 106 16.88 -2.19 -7.02
N GLU A 107 17.33 -0.95 -6.89
CA GLU A 107 18.73 -0.56 -7.16
C GLU A 107 19.73 -1.27 -6.24
N ALA A 108 19.33 -1.57 -5.00
CA ALA A 108 20.16 -2.25 -4.02
C ALA A 108 20.03 -3.79 -4.04
N ASN A 109 19.07 -4.35 -4.80
CA ASN A 109 18.67 -5.77 -4.72
C ASN A 109 18.38 -6.22 -3.28
N ASP A 110 17.75 -5.35 -2.48
CA ASP A 110 17.52 -5.55 -1.04
C ASP A 110 16.15 -6.18 -0.78
N MET A 111 16.13 -7.51 -0.62
CA MET A 111 14.92 -8.29 -0.31
C MET A 111 14.27 -7.91 1.03
N ASP A 112 15.04 -7.50 2.03
CA ASP A 112 14.49 -7.07 3.33
C ASP A 112 13.74 -5.74 3.19
N SER A 113 14.23 -4.85 2.32
CA SER A 113 13.51 -3.63 1.97
C SER A 113 12.21 -3.92 1.23
N PHE A 114 12.15 -4.96 0.39
CA PHE A 114 10.89 -5.39 -0.24
C PHE A 114 9.86 -5.92 0.76
N LEU A 115 10.29 -6.66 1.78
CA LEU A 115 9.39 -7.12 2.84
C LEU A 115 8.75 -5.93 3.58
N LYS A 116 9.54 -4.90 3.92
CA LYS A 116 9.03 -3.67 4.55
C LYS A 116 8.11 -2.86 3.63
N LEU A 117 8.30 -2.96 2.31
CA LEU A 117 7.42 -2.32 1.33
C LEU A 117 6.03 -2.98 1.28
N SER A 118 5.90 -4.25 1.68
CA SER A 118 4.60 -4.93 1.75
C SER A 118 3.65 -4.23 2.73
N ASP A 119 4.13 -3.91 3.93
CA ASP A 119 3.35 -3.18 4.94
C ASP A 119 2.94 -1.79 4.44
N ALA A 120 3.88 -1.06 3.83
CA ALA A 120 3.62 0.25 3.25
C ALA A 120 2.58 0.19 2.12
N SER A 121 2.63 -0.85 1.27
CA SER A 121 1.65 -1.09 0.20
C SER A 121 0.25 -1.37 0.74
N ASN A 122 0.15 -2.17 1.81
CA ASN A 122 -1.12 -2.44 2.49
C ASN A 122 -1.72 -1.15 3.09
N ASP A 123 -0.90 -0.32 3.73
CA ASP A 123 -1.36 0.95 4.29
C ASP A 123 -1.77 1.96 3.22
N LEU A 124 -1.09 1.99 2.08
CA LEU A 124 -1.52 2.78 0.92
C LEU A 124 -2.87 2.28 0.38
N SER A 125 -3.06 0.96 0.27
CA SER A 125 -4.31 0.37 -0.20
C SER A 125 -5.49 0.74 0.72
N LYS A 126 -5.31 0.66 2.04
CA LYS A 126 -6.31 1.11 3.02
C LYS A 126 -6.62 2.60 2.88
N GLN A 127 -5.58 3.43 2.71
CA GLN A 127 -5.78 4.86 2.50
C GLN A 127 -6.58 5.12 1.22
N TYR A 128 -6.20 4.49 0.10
CA TYR A 128 -6.89 4.64 -1.18
C TYR A 128 -8.38 4.25 -1.09
N ASN A 129 -8.69 3.10 -0.49
CA ASN A 129 -10.07 2.66 -0.29
C ASN A 129 -10.88 3.66 0.54
N ARG A 130 -10.27 4.30 1.54
CA ARG A 130 -10.91 5.37 2.30
C ARG A 130 -11.10 6.64 1.46
N LEU A 131 -10.17 6.97 0.56
CA LEU A 131 -10.29 8.12 -0.32
C LEU A 131 -11.49 8.00 -1.25
N MET A 132 -11.75 6.81 -1.80
CA MET A 132 -12.86 6.57 -2.71
C MET A 132 -14.24 6.91 -2.12
N SER A 133 -14.40 6.90 -0.79
CA SER A 133 -15.66 7.23 -0.13
C SER A 133 -15.77 8.68 0.35
N ILE A 134 -14.67 9.43 0.39
CA ILE A 134 -14.63 10.80 0.94
C ILE A 134 -14.27 11.87 -0.09
N LEU A 135 -13.60 11.50 -1.18
CA LEU A 135 -13.19 12.45 -2.21
C LEU A 135 -14.35 12.75 -3.17
N PRO A 136 -14.46 14.00 -3.64
CA PRO A 136 -15.36 14.31 -4.75
C PRO A 136 -14.88 13.63 -6.04
N GLY A 137 -15.78 13.39 -6.99
CA GLY A 137 -15.48 12.67 -8.23
C GLY A 137 -14.31 13.25 -9.04
N GLU A 138 -14.18 14.58 -9.08
CA GLU A 138 -13.06 15.26 -9.76
C GLU A 138 -11.71 14.91 -9.11
N GLU A 139 -11.63 14.90 -7.77
CA GLU A 139 -10.41 14.53 -7.06
C GLU A 139 -10.08 13.04 -7.23
N ILE A 140 -11.10 12.17 -7.33
CA ILE A 140 -10.92 10.76 -7.63
C ILE A 140 -10.33 10.59 -9.04
N GLN A 141 -10.78 11.35 -10.02
CA GLN A 141 -10.26 11.28 -11.39
C GLN A 141 -8.78 11.69 -11.44
N LYS A 142 -8.44 12.84 -10.86
CA LYS A 142 -7.04 13.31 -10.75
C LYS A 142 -6.15 12.29 -10.06
N LEU A 143 -6.66 11.70 -8.97
CA LEU A 143 -5.92 10.67 -8.24
C LEU A 143 -5.78 9.38 -9.05
N SER A 144 -6.77 9.03 -9.87
CA SER A 144 -6.73 7.84 -10.73
C SER A 144 -5.68 7.99 -11.84
N GLU A 145 -5.63 9.15 -12.51
CA GLU A 145 -4.58 9.45 -13.52
C GLU A 145 -3.19 9.40 -12.89
N TYR A 146 -3.02 10.00 -11.71
CA TYR A 146 -1.78 9.91 -10.96
C TYR A 146 -1.36 8.46 -10.70
N MET A 147 -2.30 7.62 -10.26
CA MET A 147 -2.05 6.21 -9.97
C MET A 147 -1.69 5.42 -11.23
N GLU A 148 -2.29 5.73 -12.39
CA GLU A 148 -1.94 5.14 -13.68
C GLU A 148 -0.50 5.45 -14.05
N VAL A 149 -0.11 6.74 -14.05
CA VAL A 149 1.28 7.17 -14.33
C VAL A 149 2.27 6.48 -13.40
N LYS A 150 1.94 6.35 -12.11
CA LYS A 150 2.83 5.70 -11.17
C LYS A 150 2.86 4.19 -11.28
N SER A 151 1.78 3.56 -11.75
CA SER A 151 1.76 2.13 -12.02
C SER A 151 2.72 1.77 -13.15
N GLU A 152 2.78 2.59 -14.20
CA GLU A 152 3.75 2.45 -15.29
C GLU A 152 5.18 2.61 -14.77
N GLN A 153 5.42 3.65 -13.94
CA GLN A 153 6.73 3.87 -13.32
C GLN A 153 7.17 2.66 -12.47
N LEU A 154 6.26 2.08 -11.68
CA LEU A 154 6.57 0.90 -10.88
C LEU A 154 6.79 -0.34 -11.75
N ALA A 155 6.03 -0.52 -12.84
CA ALA A 155 6.24 -1.59 -13.79
C ALA A 155 7.64 -1.53 -14.42
N GLU A 156 8.07 -0.33 -14.83
CA GLU A 156 9.42 -0.11 -15.38
C GLU A 156 10.53 -0.34 -14.35
N LEU A 157 10.29 -0.03 -13.07
CA LEU A 157 11.24 -0.35 -12.01
C LEU A 157 11.27 -1.85 -11.75
N SER A 158 10.12 -2.52 -11.76
CA SER A 158 10.01 -3.95 -11.49
C SER A 158 10.70 -4.82 -12.53
N SER A 159 10.74 -4.38 -13.79
CA SER A 159 11.43 -5.09 -14.87
C SER A 159 12.96 -5.02 -14.79
N LYS A 160 13.50 -4.23 -13.85
CA LYS A 160 14.95 -4.09 -13.59
C LYS A 160 15.45 -4.97 -12.44
N MET A 161 14.55 -5.61 -11.69
CA MET A 161 14.90 -6.71 -10.77
C MET A 161 15.18 -7.99 -11.53
#